data_AF-W2GYS8-F1
#
_entry.id   AF-W2GYS8-F1
#
_cell.length_a   1.000
_cell.length_b   1.000
_cell.length_c   1.000
_cell.angle_alpha   90.00
_cell.angle_beta   90.00
_cell.angle_gamma   90.00
#
_symmetry.space_group_name_H-M   'P 1'
#
loop_
_entity.id
_entity.type
_entity.pdbx_description
1 polymer ?
#
loop_
_entity_poly.entity_id
_entity_poly.type
_entity_poly.pdbx_seq_one_letter_code
_entity_poly.pdbx_strand_id
1 'polypeptide(L)'
;MQDYIDNYRYEVYSRLIAGFKGFDFVGELTRIEKMIESQQERIQEAQNQLNLINREFLPGDIESVYRDRALTAMNDSSDKIDRLEILKGELKRLQLL
;
A
#
# COMPACT_ATOMS: atom_id res chain seq x y z
N MET A 1 34.48 -8.39 26.51
CA MET A 1 34.04 -7.62 25.33
C MET A 1 32.82 -8.27 24.68
N GLN A 2 32.87 -9.58 24.41
CA GLN A 2 31.75 -10.34 23.82
C GLN A 2 30.47 -10.29 24.69
N ASP A 3 30.59 -10.54 26.00
CA ASP A 3 29.44 -10.50 26.93
C ASP A 3 28.73 -9.14 26.99
N TYR A 4 29.46 -8.04 26.78
CA TYR A 4 28.88 -6.69 26.74
C TYR A 4 28.05 -6.48 25.47
N ILE A 5 28.55 -7.00 24.33
CA ILE A 5 27.85 -6.94 23.04
C ILE A 5 26.59 -7.80 23.11
N ASP A 6 26.67 -8.99 23.68
CA ASP A 6 25.53 -9.90 23.78
C ASP A 6 24.45 -9.36 24.73
N ASN A 7 24.84 -8.76 25.85
CA ASN A 7 23.91 -8.15 26.79
C ASN A 7 23.25 -6.88 26.21
N TYR A 8 24.00 -6.04 25.50
CA TYR A 8 23.46 -4.88 24.79
C TYR A 8 22.44 -5.31 23.71
N ARG A 9 22.76 -6.36 22.93
CA ARG A 9 21.82 -6.91 21.94
C ARG A 9 20.55 -7.44 22.61
N TYR A 10 20.69 -8.19 23.70
CA TYR A 10 19.55 -8.71 24.46
C TYR A 10 18.64 -7.59 24.99
N GLU A 11 19.21 -6.51 25.51
CA GLU A 11 18.44 -5.38 26.03
C GLU A 11 17.70 -4.63 24.91
N VAL A 12 18.34 -4.42 23.76
CA VAL A 12 17.72 -3.81 22.57
C VAL A 12 16.59 -4.67 22.01
N TYR A 13 16.81 -5.98 21.83
CA TYR A 13 15.77 -6.89 21.35
C TYR A 13 14.60 -7.00 22.33
N SER A 14 14.87 -7.04 23.65
CA SER A 14 13.83 -7.08 24.67
C SER A 14 12.96 -5.83 24.65
N ARG A 15 13.56 -4.64 24.47
CA ARG A 15 12.82 -3.38 24.31
C ARG A 15 12.00 -3.35 23.01
N LEU A 16 12.55 -3.88 21.92
CA LEU A 16 11.84 -3.97 20.64
C LEU A 16 10.62 -4.89 20.75
N ILE A 17 10.79 -6.11 21.27
CA ILE A 17 9.71 -7.09 21.49
C ILE A 17 8.64 -6.53 22.44
N ALA A 18 9.06 -5.83 23.51
CA ALA A 18 8.12 -5.17 24.43
C ALA A 18 7.27 -4.09 23.72
N GLY A 19 7.86 -3.36 22.76
CA GLY A 19 7.14 -2.36 21.95
C GLY A 19 6.04 -2.94 21.06
N PHE A 20 6.14 -4.22 20.69
CA PHE A 20 5.14 -4.93 19.87
C PHE A 20 4.26 -5.89 20.68
N LYS A 21 4.42 -5.95 22.01
CA LYS A 21 3.64 -6.85 22.85
C LYS A 21 2.16 -6.47 22.80
N GLY A 22 1.34 -7.35 22.21
CA GLY A 22 -0.10 -7.12 22.01
C GLY A 22 -0.45 -6.39 20.72
N PHE A 23 0.52 -6.15 19.84
CA PHE A 23 0.25 -5.62 18.50
C PHE A 23 -0.39 -6.71 17.62
N ASP A 24 -1.52 -6.39 16.97
CA ASP A 24 -2.23 -7.30 16.09
C ASP A 24 -1.68 -7.26 14.66
N PHE A 25 -0.57 -7.96 14.44
CA PHE A 25 0.05 -8.08 13.12
C PHE A 25 -0.89 -8.66 12.06
N VAL A 26 -1.72 -9.64 12.43
CA VAL A 26 -2.62 -10.32 11.49
C VAL A 26 -3.75 -9.38 11.07
N GLY A 27 -4.34 -8.66 12.02
CA GLY A 27 -5.37 -7.66 11.76
C GLY A 27 -4.87 -6.53 10.87
N GLU A 28 -3.70 -5.97 11.17
CA GLU A 28 -3.12 -4.89 10.36
C GLU A 28 -2.69 -5.36 8.96
N LEU A 29 -2.17 -6.59 8.81
CA LEU A 29 -1.90 -7.17 7.49
C LEU A 29 -3.19 -7.33 6.68
N THR A 30 -4.25 -7.86 7.29
CA THR A 30 -5.56 -8.03 6.65
C THR A 30 -6.13 -6.67 6.22
N ARG A 31 -5.96 -5.64 7.04
CA ARG A 31 -6.40 -4.28 6.73
C ARG A 31 -5.65 -3.70 5.53
N ILE A 32 -4.33 -3.85 5.48
CA ILE A 32 -3.52 -3.38 4.34
C ILE A 32 -3.93 -4.09 3.05
N GLU A 33 -4.18 -5.40 3.11
CA GLU A 33 -4.66 -6.19 1.96
C GLU A 33 -5.99 -5.66 1.41
N LYS A 34 -6.97 -5.41 2.28
CA LYS A 34 -8.25 -4.79 1.88
C LYS A 34 -8.08 -3.40 1.29
N MET A 35 -7.12 -2.61 1.79
CA MET A 35 -6.83 -1.29 1.23
C MET A 35 -6.25 -1.39 -0.18
N ILE A 36 -5.38 -2.36 -0.43
CA ILE A 36 -4.81 -2.65 -1.76
C ILE A 36 -5.93 -3.07 -2.72
N GLU A 37 -6.78 -4.03 -2.32
CA GLU A 37 -7.95 -4.48 -3.11
C GLU A 37 -8.84 -3.30 -3.49
N SER A 38 -9.15 -2.43 -2.53
CA SER A 38 -9.95 -1.22 -2.79
C SER A 38 -9.27 -0.25 -3.78
N GLN A 39 -7.94 -0.10 -3.75
CA GLN A 39 -7.24 0.71 -4.75
C GLN A 39 -7.26 0.04 -6.13
N GLN A 40 -7.18 -1.29 -6.21
CA GLN A 40 -7.27 -2.03 -7.47
C GLN A 40 -8.66 -1.89 -8.10
N GLU A 41 -9.73 -1.94 -7.31
CA GLU A 41 -11.10 -1.68 -7.76
C GLU A 41 -11.22 -0.26 -8.36
N ARG A 42 -10.66 0.76 -7.68
CA ARG A 42 -10.66 2.14 -8.19
C ARG A 42 -9.91 2.28 -9.52
N ILE A 43 -8.81 1.55 -9.70
CA ILE A 43 -8.10 1.50 -10.98
C ILE A 43 -8.99 0.87 -12.06
N GLN A 44 -9.66 -0.24 -11.75
CA GLN A 44 -10.55 -0.91 -12.69
C GLN A 44 -11.73 -0.02 -13.12
N GLU A 45 -12.32 0.72 -12.17
CA GLU A 45 -13.38 1.69 -12.45
C GLU A 45 -12.88 2.82 -13.37
N ALA A 46 -11.72 3.39 -13.08
CA ALA A 46 -11.13 4.44 -13.91
C ALA A 46 -10.75 3.94 -15.31
N GLN A 47 -10.26 2.70 -15.43
CA GLN A 47 -10.03 2.04 -16.73
C GLN A 47 -11.32 1.86 -17.51
N ASN A 48 -12.41 1.44 -16.86
CA ASN A 48 -13.72 1.32 -17.49
C ASN A 48 -14.22 2.67 -18.00
N GLN A 49 -14.04 3.74 -17.22
CA GLN A 49 -14.37 5.10 -17.63
C GLN A 49 -13.54 5.54 -18.85
N LEU A 50 -12.23 5.28 -18.86
CA LEU A 50 -11.37 5.58 -20.01
C LEU A 50 -11.82 4.85 -21.27
N ASN A 51 -12.21 3.58 -21.15
CA ASN A 51 -12.69 2.79 -22.29
C ASN A 51 -14.01 3.32 -22.84
N LEU A 52 -14.92 3.78 -21.97
CA LEU A 52 -16.17 4.43 -22.39
C LEU A 52 -15.89 5.74 -23.12
N ILE A 53 -15.04 6.59 -22.54
CA ILE A 53 -14.63 7.87 -23.13
C ILE A 53 -14.07 7.65 -24.55
N ASN A 54 -13.10 6.74 -24.67
CA ASN A 54 -12.46 6.42 -25.95
C ASN A 54 -13.41 5.83 -27.01
N ARG A 55 -14.56 5.30 -26.59
CA ARG A 55 -15.58 4.71 -27.48
C ARG A 55 -16.63 5.72 -27.91
N GLU A 56 -17.01 6.63 -27.02
CA GLU A 56 -18.17 7.51 -27.20
C GLU A 56 -17.81 8.90 -27.75
N PHE A 57 -16.54 9.30 -27.70
CA PHE A 57 -16.10 10.63 -28.10
C PHE A 57 -15.04 10.59 -29.21
N LEU A 58 -15.04 11.63 -30.05
CA LEU A 58 -14.03 11.82 -31.10
C LEU A 58 -12.88 12.70 -30.56
N PRO A 59 -11.62 12.42 -30.93
CA PRO A 59 -10.47 13.17 -30.44
C PRO A 59 -10.61 14.67 -30.72
N GLY A 60 -10.70 15.49 -29.66
CA GLY A 60 -10.71 16.95 -29.76
C GLY A 60 -11.79 17.66 -28.93
N ASP A 61 -12.82 16.96 -28.46
CA ASP A 61 -13.83 17.53 -27.56
C ASP A 61 -13.41 17.35 -26.08
N ILE A 62 -14.27 17.79 -25.14
CA ILE A 62 -14.16 17.81 -23.66
C ILE A 62 -13.57 16.53 -23.02
N GLU A 63 -13.48 15.46 -23.80
CA GLU A 63 -12.75 14.21 -23.63
C GLU A 63 -11.36 14.31 -22.97
N SER A 64 -10.56 15.35 -23.26
CA SER A 64 -9.23 15.51 -22.65
C SER A 64 -9.32 15.58 -21.12
N VAL A 65 -10.24 16.39 -20.57
CA VAL A 65 -10.32 16.61 -19.12
C VAL A 65 -10.81 15.35 -18.38
N TYR A 66 -11.76 14.61 -18.97
CA TYR A 66 -12.25 13.37 -18.38
C TYR A 66 -11.21 12.25 -18.47
N ARG A 67 -10.49 12.14 -19.59
CA ARG A 67 -9.37 11.22 -19.76
C ARG A 67 -8.25 11.53 -18.76
N ASP A 68 -7.84 12.79 -18.66
CA ASP A 68 -6.77 13.23 -17.74
C ASP A 68 -7.14 12.97 -16.28
N ARG A 69 -8.40 13.18 -15.90
CA ARG A 69 -8.91 12.88 -14.56
C ARG A 69 -8.86 11.38 -14.26
N ALA A 70 -9.30 10.54 -15.20
CA ALA A 70 -9.27 9.09 -15.00
C ALA A 70 -7.83 8.54 -14.93
N LEU A 71 -6.91 9.06 -15.76
CA LEU A 71 -5.49 8.72 -15.69
C LEU A 71 -4.85 9.16 -14.36
N THR A 72 -5.18 10.36 -13.89
CA THR A 72 -4.70 10.86 -12.58
C THR A 72 -5.20 9.97 -11.45
N ALA A 73 -6.48 9.58 -11.45
CA ALA A 73 -7.05 8.69 -10.44
C ALA A 73 -6.39 7.30 -10.44
N MET A 74 -6.01 6.77 -11.62
CA MET A 74 -5.27 5.53 -11.75
C MET A 74 -3.85 5.66 -11.18
N ASN A 75 -3.13 6.71 -11.54
CA ASN A 75 -1.77 6.96 -11.05
C ASN A 75 -1.76 7.14 -9.52
N ASP A 76 -2.67 7.95 -8.97
CA ASP A 76 -2.81 8.14 -7.53
C ASP A 76 -3.09 6.82 -6.79
N SER A 77 -3.87 5.93 -7.40
CA SER A 77 -4.20 4.62 -6.81
C SER A 77 -3.04 3.64 -6.92
N SER A 78 -2.26 3.68 -8.01
CA SER A 78 -1.03 2.91 -8.18
C SER A 78 0.02 3.31 -7.14
N ASP A 79 0.28 4.62 -6.97
CA ASP A 79 1.20 5.15 -5.97
C ASP A 79 0.81 4.72 -4.54
N LYS A 80 -0.50 4.65 -4.26
CA LYS A 80 -1.02 4.17 -2.98
C LYS A 80 -0.79 2.68 -2.79
N ILE A 81 -0.99 1.86 -3.82
CA ILE A 81 -0.70 0.42 -3.78
C ILE A 81 0.78 0.19 -3.48
N ASP A 82 1.68 0.88 -4.17
CA ASP A 82 3.13 0.73 -3.95
C ASP A 82 3.52 1.01 -2.50
N ARG A 83 2.98 2.08 -1.91
CA ARG A 83 3.21 2.41 -0.49
C ARG A 83 2.63 1.36 0.46
N LEU A 84 1.45 0.83 0.15
CA LEU A 84 0.81 -0.22 0.95
C LEU A 84 1.58 -1.54 0.88
N GLU A 85 2.13 -1.90 -0.29
CA GLU A 85 2.96 -3.10 -0.47
C GLU A 85 4.29 -2.99 0.29
N ILE A 86 4.91 -1.80 0.32
CA ILE A 86 6.08 -1.54 1.18
C ILE A 86 5.72 -1.76 2.64
N LEU A 87 4.65 -1.12 3.12
CA LEU A 87 4.20 -1.23 4.51
C LEU A 87 3.86 -2.68 4.89
N LYS A 88 3.17 -3.40 3.99
CA LYS A 88 2.87 -4.84 4.13
C LYS A 88 4.15 -5.66 4.29
N GLY A 89 5.17 -5.37 3.47
CA GLY A 89 6.48 -6.01 3.54
C GLY A 89 7.20 -5.75 4.87
N GLU A 90 7.20 -4.51 5.34
CA GLU A 90 7.77 -4.13 6.64
C GLU A 90 7.05 -4.81 7.80
N LEU A 91 5.73 -4.83 7.78
CA LEU A 91 4.90 -5.45 8.81
C LEU A 91 5.14 -6.97 8.89
N LYS A 92 5.28 -7.65 7.74
CA LYS A 92 5.67 -9.07 7.68
C LYS A 92 7.06 -9.31 8.26
N ARG A 93 8.02 -8.41 8.04
CA ARG A 93 9.36 -8.53 8.63
C ARG A 93 9.31 -8.39 10.15
N LEU A 94 8.53 -7.43 10.66
CA LEU A 94 8.36 -7.23 12.10
C LEU A 94 7.64 -8.40 12.79
N GLN A 95 6.71 -9.07 12.10
CA GLN A 95 6.04 -10.28 12.62
C GLN A 95 7.01 -11.46 12.83
N LEU A 96 8.14 -11.49 12.11
CA LEU A 96 9.13 -12.56 12.18
C LEU A 96 10.24 -12.30 13.22
N LEU A 97 10.24 -11.14 13.88
CA LEU A 97 11.19 -10.75 14.93
C LEU A 97 10.65 -11.09 16.32
#